data_AF-A0AAV0I3C5-F1
#
_entry.id   AF-A0AAV0I3C5-F1
#
_cell.length_a   1.000
_cell.length_b   1.000
_cell.length_c   1.000
_cell.angle_alpha   90.00
_cell.angle_beta   90.00
_cell.angle_gamma   90.00
#
_symmetry.space_group_name_H-M   'P 1'
#
loop_
_entity.id
_entity.type
_entity.pdbx_description
1 polymer ?
#
loop_
_entity_poly.entity_id
_entity_poly.type
_entity_poly.pdbx_seq_one_letter_code
_entity_poly.pdbx_strand_id
1 'polypeptide(L)'
;MNGGDEVAAATPAGPPPPLEWKFSQVFGERTAGEELQEVDIISAIEFDKTGDHLATGDRGGRVVLFERTDTKDHGGSRRDLERMDYPITRHPEFRYKTEFQSHEPEFDYLKSLEIEEKINKIRWCQTANGALFLLSTNDKTIKFWKVQEKKVKKISEMNVDPSKAVGNGSVASSSNSSAPKPYLANGGCTDRLNNSPGNDFSIPAGGFPSLRLPVVVTSAETSLVARCRRVYAHAHDYHINSISNNSDGETFISADDLRINLWNLEISNQSFNIVDVKPANMEDLTEVITSAEFHPNQCNMLAYSSSKGSIRLIDLRQSALCDSHAKLFEEQEAPGSRSFFTEIIASISDIKFAKDGRYLLSRDYMTLKLWDINMDSGPVSTFQVHEYLRPKLCDLYENDSIFDKFECCLSGDGSRVATGSYSNLFRVFGCSPGSTETTTLEASKNPMR
;
A
#
# COMPACT_ATOMS: atom_id res chain seq x y z
N MET A 1 7.10 -40.16 -49.10
CA MET A 1 6.32 -39.28 -48.19
C MET A 1 6.56 -39.78 -46.78
N ASN A 2 7.38 -39.07 -46.02
CA ASN A 2 7.46 -39.12 -44.57
C ASN A 2 8.27 -37.88 -44.17
N GLY A 3 7.58 -36.76 -44.03
CA GLY A 3 8.13 -35.54 -43.44
C GLY A 3 7.92 -35.63 -41.93
N GLY A 4 9.01 -35.73 -41.18
CA GLY A 4 9.00 -35.55 -39.73
C GLY A 4 9.16 -34.07 -39.44
N ASP A 5 8.13 -33.48 -38.85
CA ASP A 5 8.22 -32.16 -38.22
C ASP A 5 9.03 -32.32 -36.91
N GLU A 6 10.32 -31.95 -36.95
CA GLU A 6 11.08 -31.67 -35.74
C GLU A 6 10.52 -30.39 -35.13
N VAL A 7 9.78 -30.55 -34.05
CA VAL A 7 9.41 -29.45 -33.14
C VAL A 7 10.71 -28.91 -32.56
N ALA A 8 11.17 -27.77 -33.07
CA ALA A 8 12.31 -27.05 -32.53
C ALA A 8 12.03 -26.71 -31.06
N ALA A 9 12.72 -27.42 -30.16
CA ALA A 9 12.73 -27.10 -28.74
C ALA A 9 13.29 -25.67 -28.60
N ALA A 10 12.50 -24.78 -27.98
CA ALA A 10 12.94 -23.44 -27.62
C ALA A 10 14.21 -23.58 -26.76
N THR A 11 15.32 -23.02 -27.25
CA THR A 11 16.56 -22.90 -26.48
C THR A 11 16.26 -22.17 -25.17
N PRO A 12 16.70 -22.67 -24.01
CA PRO A 12 16.55 -21.93 -22.77
C PRO A 12 17.22 -20.58 -22.94
N ALA A 13 16.46 -19.51 -22.70
CA ALA A 13 17.00 -18.15 -22.71
C ALA A 13 18.21 -18.12 -21.76
N GLY A 14 19.35 -17.63 -22.25
CA GLY A 14 20.54 -17.48 -21.44
C GLY A 14 20.27 -16.62 -20.19
N PRO A 15 21.11 -16.71 -19.15
CA PRO A 15 20.95 -15.91 -17.95
C PRO A 15 20.86 -14.42 -18.34
N PRO A 16 19.94 -13.65 -17.73
CA PRO A 16 19.78 -12.25 -18.05
C PRO A 16 21.10 -11.50 -17.79
N PRO A 17 21.45 -10.51 -18.62
CA PRO A 17 22.66 -9.74 -18.42
C PRO A 17 22.64 -9.05 -17.04
N PRO A 18 23.82 -8.81 -16.43
CA PRO A 18 23.90 -8.09 -15.17
C PRO A 18 23.33 -6.67 -15.30
N LEU A 19 22.57 -6.23 -14.30
CA LEU A 19 22.02 -4.87 -14.28
C LEU A 19 23.09 -3.87 -13.84
N GLU A 20 23.17 -2.76 -14.59
CA GLU A 20 23.93 -1.58 -14.19
C GLU A 20 22.99 -0.61 -13.46
N TRP A 21 23.09 -0.57 -12.13
CA TRP A 21 22.31 0.35 -11.30
C TRP A 21 22.90 1.75 -11.33
N LYS A 22 22.06 2.75 -11.57
CA LYS A 22 22.45 4.17 -11.62
C LYS A 22 21.52 4.99 -10.74
N PHE A 23 22.10 5.97 -10.07
CA PHE A 23 21.32 7.00 -9.40
C PHE A 23 20.50 7.80 -10.44
N SER A 24 19.21 8.01 -10.16
CA SER A 24 18.31 8.75 -11.04
C SER A 24 17.64 9.93 -10.34
N GLN A 25 16.94 9.69 -9.22
CA GLN A 25 16.19 10.72 -8.52
C GLN A 25 16.30 10.58 -7.00
N VAL A 26 16.13 11.70 -6.30
CA VAL A 26 15.94 11.77 -4.85
C VAL A 26 14.80 12.74 -4.54
N PHE A 27 13.89 12.35 -3.66
CA PHE A 27 12.79 13.18 -3.18
C PHE A 27 12.95 13.46 -1.68
N GLY A 28 12.42 14.58 -1.21
CA GLY A 28 12.53 14.98 0.21
C GLY A 28 13.92 15.49 0.58
N GLU A 29 14.59 16.21 -0.34
CA GLU A 29 15.87 16.83 -0.05
C GLU A 29 15.73 17.84 1.09
N ARG A 30 16.58 17.67 2.10
CA ARG A 30 16.62 18.50 3.30
C ARG A 30 17.66 19.59 3.13
N THR A 31 17.37 20.77 3.65
CA THR A 31 18.39 21.82 3.73
C THR A 31 19.46 21.39 4.73
N ALA A 32 20.73 21.75 4.49
CA ALA A 32 21.82 21.40 5.40
C ALA A 32 21.54 21.94 6.81
N GLY A 33 21.48 21.05 7.82
CA GLY A 33 21.20 21.39 9.21
C GLY A 33 19.74 21.19 9.65
N GLU A 34 18.85 20.75 8.77
CA GLU A 34 17.46 20.43 9.11
C GLU A 34 17.33 18.99 9.65
N GLU A 35 16.78 18.86 10.85
CA GLU A 35 16.59 17.57 11.53
C GLU A 35 15.50 16.72 10.87
N LEU A 36 15.60 15.39 11.02
CA LEU A 36 14.58 14.44 10.57
C LEU A 36 13.34 14.55 11.46
N GLN A 37 12.30 15.23 10.96
CA GLN A 37 10.98 15.14 11.54
C GLN A 37 10.44 13.71 11.37
N GLU A 38 10.02 13.10 12.46
CA GLU A 38 9.55 11.71 12.47
C GLU A 38 8.34 11.50 11.56
N VAL A 39 7.45 12.49 11.47
CA VAL A 39 6.25 12.50 10.62
C VAL A 39 6.56 12.41 9.12
N ASP A 40 7.76 12.83 8.69
CA ASP A 40 8.21 12.77 7.29
C ASP A 40 8.91 11.45 6.94
N ILE A 41 9.08 10.53 7.90
CA ILE A 41 9.71 9.23 7.64
C ILE A 41 8.74 8.37 6.83
N ILE A 42 9.17 7.96 5.64
CA ILE A 42 8.43 7.04 4.78
C ILE A 42 8.31 5.68 5.47
N SER A 43 7.09 5.18 5.57
CA SER A 43 6.74 3.92 6.22
C SER A 43 6.09 2.90 5.27
N ALA A 44 5.62 3.33 4.10
CA ALA A 44 5.10 2.45 3.07
C ALA A 44 5.44 2.97 1.67
N ILE A 45 5.72 2.06 0.73
CA ILE A 45 5.98 2.39 -0.67
C ILE A 45 5.37 1.31 -1.58
N GLU A 46 4.69 1.71 -2.64
CA GLU A 46 4.05 0.75 -3.55
C GLU A 46 3.91 1.34 -4.98
N PHE A 47 4.36 0.58 -5.98
CA PHE A 47 4.06 0.85 -7.38
C PHE A 47 2.71 0.27 -7.79
N ASP A 48 2.00 0.94 -8.70
CA ASP A 48 0.84 0.33 -9.32
C ASP A 48 1.25 -0.79 -10.29
N LYS A 49 0.27 -1.59 -10.74
CA LYS A 49 0.55 -2.77 -11.59
C LYS A 49 1.21 -2.42 -12.93
N THR A 50 1.05 -1.19 -13.43
CA THR A 50 1.67 -0.74 -14.68
C THR A 50 3.07 -0.16 -14.45
N GLY A 51 3.37 0.30 -13.23
CA GLY A 51 4.60 1.01 -12.90
C GLY A 51 4.58 2.48 -13.32
N ASP A 52 3.42 3.02 -13.69
CA ASP A 52 3.26 4.43 -14.07
C ASP A 52 2.99 5.32 -12.85
N HIS A 53 2.54 4.73 -11.75
CA HIS A 53 2.26 5.44 -10.50
C HIS A 53 3.00 4.83 -9.33
N LEU A 54 3.52 5.70 -8.47
CA LEU A 54 4.19 5.34 -7.22
C LEU A 54 3.48 6.05 -6.07
N ALA A 55 3.12 5.30 -5.04
CA ALA A 55 2.56 5.86 -3.81
C ALA A 55 3.57 5.67 -2.67
N THR A 56 3.71 6.70 -1.84
CA THR A 56 4.43 6.62 -0.56
C THR A 56 3.50 7.02 0.57
N GLY A 57 3.61 6.35 1.71
CA GLY A 57 2.97 6.71 2.97
C GLY A 57 4.02 7.01 4.02
N ASP A 58 3.73 7.92 4.93
CA ASP A 58 4.64 8.31 6.01
C ASP A 58 4.07 8.08 7.41
N ARG A 59 4.91 8.31 8.43
CA ARG A 59 4.52 8.21 9.84
C ARG A 59 3.52 9.29 10.24
N GLY A 60 3.50 10.43 9.55
CA GLY A 60 2.52 11.50 9.75
C GLY A 60 1.17 11.25 9.08
N GLY A 61 0.91 10.06 8.55
CA GLY A 61 -0.39 9.67 7.99
C GLY A 61 -0.72 10.25 6.62
N ARG A 62 0.24 10.85 5.93
CA ARG A 62 0.06 11.39 4.57
C ARG A 62 0.33 10.32 3.53
N VAL A 63 -0.36 10.43 2.39
CA VAL A 63 -0.08 9.64 1.19
C VAL A 63 0.31 10.59 0.07
N VAL A 64 1.47 10.36 -0.53
CA VAL A 64 2.01 11.13 -1.66
C VAL A 64 2.04 10.25 -2.89
N LEU A 65 1.52 10.77 -4.00
CA LEU A 65 1.49 10.09 -5.29
C LEU A 65 2.45 10.74 -6.27
N PHE A 66 3.17 9.90 -7.00
CA PHE A 66 4.04 10.27 -8.10
C PHE A 66 3.58 9.60 -9.38
N GLU A 67 3.89 10.23 -10.52
CA GLU A 67 3.59 9.73 -11.84
C GLU A 67 4.83 9.76 -12.72
N ARG A 68 5.00 8.67 -13.47
CA ARG A 68 6.08 8.48 -14.42
C ARG A 68 5.92 9.42 -15.63
N THR A 69 6.99 10.07 -16.05
CA THR A 69 6.95 11.15 -17.07
C THR A 69 7.42 10.72 -18.46
N ASP A 70 8.25 9.68 -18.57
CA ASP A 70 8.86 9.23 -19.83
C ASP A 70 7.86 8.64 -20.85
N THR A 71 6.70 8.15 -20.39
CA THR A 71 5.65 7.59 -21.27
C THR A 71 4.83 8.68 -21.98
N LYS A 72 4.71 9.90 -21.44
CA LYS A 72 3.84 10.97 -21.98
C LYS A 72 4.46 11.73 -23.16
N ASP A 73 5.77 11.70 -23.33
CA ASP A 73 6.47 12.39 -24.43
C ASP A 73 6.35 11.67 -25.80
N HIS A 74 5.66 10.53 -25.87
CA HIS A 74 5.43 9.79 -27.12
C HIS A 74 4.37 10.44 -28.05
N GLY A 75 3.91 11.65 -27.72
CA GLY A 75 3.05 12.50 -28.57
C GLY A 75 3.81 13.40 -29.55
N GLY A 76 5.11 13.16 -29.79
CA GLY A 76 5.90 13.84 -30.81
C GLY A 76 5.41 13.55 -32.23
N SER A 77 5.54 14.53 -33.13
CA SER A 77 5.17 14.44 -34.54
C SER A 77 5.67 13.14 -35.17
N ARG A 78 4.85 12.49 -36.00
CA ARG A 78 5.20 11.28 -36.78
C ARG A 78 6.54 11.39 -37.54
N ARG A 79 6.99 12.63 -37.82
CA ARG A 79 8.31 12.94 -38.42
C ARG A 79 9.52 12.74 -37.50
N ASP A 80 9.35 12.79 -36.18
CA ASP A 80 10.44 12.58 -35.20
C ASP A 80 10.64 11.09 -34.90
N LEU A 81 9.55 10.30 -34.95
CA LEU A 81 9.57 8.83 -34.83
C LEU A 81 10.24 8.15 -36.04
N GLU A 82 10.18 8.77 -37.23
CA GLU A 82 10.78 8.23 -38.47
C GLU A 82 12.28 8.57 -38.63
N ARG A 83 12.89 9.33 -37.69
CA ARG A 83 14.30 9.77 -37.77
C ARG A 83 15.26 9.06 -36.81
N MET A 84 14.78 8.14 -35.96
CA MET A 84 15.61 7.55 -34.91
C MET A 84 15.66 6.02 -35.01
N ASP A 85 16.76 5.51 -35.55
CA ASP A 85 17.07 4.07 -35.69
C ASP A 85 17.46 3.37 -34.37
N TYR A 86 17.32 4.05 -33.22
CA TYR A 86 17.64 3.50 -31.90
C TYR A 86 16.55 3.87 -30.87
N PRO A 87 16.04 2.92 -30.09
CA PRO A 87 15.16 3.24 -28.98
C PRO A 87 15.96 4.02 -27.93
N ILE A 88 15.62 5.29 -27.71
CA ILE A 88 16.12 6.03 -26.55
C ILE A 88 15.42 5.42 -25.34
N THR A 89 16.10 4.50 -24.64
CA THR A 89 15.72 4.14 -23.27
C THR A 89 16.03 5.35 -22.39
N ARG A 90 15.10 6.32 -22.34
CA ARG A 90 15.13 7.32 -21.26
C ARG A 90 14.93 6.57 -19.95
N HIS A 91 15.73 6.93 -18.95
CA HIS A 91 15.54 6.41 -17.60
C HIS A 91 14.17 6.87 -17.09
N PRO A 92 13.40 5.98 -16.43
CA PRO A 92 12.08 6.35 -15.91
C PRO A 92 12.23 7.42 -14.82
N GLU A 93 11.63 8.58 -15.06
CA GLU A 93 11.57 9.66 -14.09
C GLU A 93 10.14 9.77 -13.53
N PHE A 94 10.05 9.98 -12.23
CA PHE A 94 8.82 10.23 -11.51
C PHE A 94 8.68 11.71 -11.19
N ARG A 95 7.44 12.20 -11.21
CA ARG A 95 7.11 13.57 -10.81
C ARG A 95 6.02 13.53 -9.76
N TYR A 96 6.12 14.42 -8.78
CA TYR A 96 5.05 14.65 -7.82
C TYR A 96 3.71 14.91 -8.54
N LYS A 97 2.67 14.16 -8.14
CA LYS A 97 1.32 14.26 -8.70
C LYS A 97 0.37 14.94 -7.72
N THR A 98 0.26 14.44 -6.49
CA THR A 98 -0.60 15.01 -5.44
C THR A 98 -0.29 14.37 -4.10
N GLU A 99 -0.71 15.01 -3.01
CA GLU A 99 -0.67 14.46 -1.66
C GLU A 99 -2.01 14.70 -0.94
N PHE A 100 -2.28 13.88 0.07
CA PHE A 100 -3.44 14.04 0.94
C PHE A 100 -3.20 13.40 2.32
N GLN A 101 -3.82 13.97 3.35
CA GLN A 101 -3.87 13.36 4.69
C GLN A 101 -4.77 12.13 4.64
N SER A 102 -4.20 10.94 4.87
CA SER A 102 -4.97 9.70 4.87
C SER A 102 -5.51 9.36 6.26
N HIS A 103 -4.66 9.40 7.28
CA HIS A 103 -5.04 9.11 8.67
C HIS A 103 -4.66 10.28 9.56
N GLU A 104 -5.39 10.47 10.64
CA GLU A 104 -5.09 11.45 11.70
C GLU A 104 -4.94 10.66 13.00
N PRO A 105 -4.22 11.18 14.01
CA PRO A 105 -4.12 10.52 15.30
C PRO A 105 -5.52 10.34 15.89
N GLU A 106 -5.83 9.12 16.32
CA GLU A 106 -7.10 8.76 16.95
C GLU A 106 -6.85 8.21 18.36
N PHE A 107 -7.83 8.35 19.27
CA PHE A 107 -7.72 7.80 20.62
C PHE A 107 -8.97 6.99 20.96
N ASP A 108 -8.77 5.70 21.28
CA ASP A 108 -9.83 4.84 21.80
C ASP A 108 -9.93 5.02 23.32
N TYR A 109 -10.93 5.80 23.75
CA TYR A 109 -11.18 6.07 25.17
C TYR A 109 -11.62 4.85 25.97
N LEU A 110 -12.18 3.83 25.34
CA LEU A 110 -12.64 2.62 26.04
C LEU A 110 -11.47 1.68 26.30
N LYS A 111 -10.54 1.58 25.34
CA LYS A 111 -9.32 0.79 25.47
C LYS A 111 -8.13 1.58 26.05
N SER A 112 -8.27 2.89 26.23
CA SER A 112 -7.19 3.83 26.57
C SER A 112 -5.98 3.66 25.65
N LEU A 113 -6.24 3.56 24.35
CA LEU A 113 -5.25 3.25 23.33
C LEU A 113 -5.14 4.39 22.34
N GLU A 114 -3.93 4.93 22.18
CA GLU A 114 -3.60 5.84 21.08
C GLU A 114 -3.42 5.04 19.79
N ILE A 115 -4.03 5.54 18.72
CA ILE A 115 -3.95 4.97 17.38
C ILE A 115 -3.16 5.96 16.54
N GLU A 116 -1.93 5.57 16.22
CA GLU A 116 -1.04 6.35 15.37
C GLU A 116 -1.63 6.54 13.96
N GLU A 117 -1.36 7.70 13.37
CA GLU A 117 -1.70 8.02 11.99
C GLU A 117 -0.78 7.34 10.97
N LYS A 118 0.33 6.75 11.42
CA LYS A 118 1.35 6.09 10.59
C LYS A 118 0.73 5.16 9.54
N ILE A 119 1.12 5.35 8.28
CA ILE A 119 0.69 4.47 7.19
C ILE A 119 1.50 3.17 7.24
N ASN A 120 0.84 2.05 7.50
CA ASN A 120 1.48 0.74 7.56
C ASN A 120 1.65 0.12 6.17
N LYS A 121 0.61 0.17 5.33
CA LYS A 121 0.60 -0.41 3.97
C LYS A 121 -0.27 0.41 3.02
N ILE A 122 0.11 0.38 1.75
CA ILE A 122 -0.66 0.93 0.62
C ILE A 122 -0.84 -0.17 -0.43
N ARG A 123 -2.04 -0.32 -1.00
CA ARG A 123 -2.30 -1.25 -2.10
C ARG A 123 -3.12 -0.58 -3.20
N TRP A 124 -2.57 -0.56 -4.41
CA TRP A 124 -3.27 -0.07 -5.59
C TRP A 124 -4.41 -1.00 -6.00
N CYS A 125 -5.58 -0.42 -6.21
CA CYS A 125 -6.76 -1.10 -6.73
C CYS A 125 -6.87 -0.87 -8.25
N GLN A 126 -7.75 -1.64 -8.91
CA GLN A 126 -7.97 -1.48 -10.34
C GLN A 126 -8.41 -0.05 -10.68
N THR A 127 -7.73 0.56 -11.65
CA THR A 127 -8.10 1.88 -12.16
C THR A 127 -9.40 1.78 -12.95
N ALA A 128 -10.28 2.76 -12.78
CA ALA A 128 -11.57 2.79 -13.46
C ALA A 128 -11.99 4.24 -13.73
N ASN A 129 -12.59 4.48 -14.90
CA ASN A 129 -13.15 5.78 -15.29
C ASN A 129 -12.15 6.96 -15.19
N GLY A 130 -10.87 6.71 -15.51
CA GLY A 130 -9.80 7.71 -15.40
C GLY A 130 -9.49 8.16 -13.97
N ALA A 131 -9.89 7.36 -12.97
CA ALA A 131 -9.56 7.59 -11.57
C ALA A 131 -8.63 6.51 -11.05
N LEU A 132 -7.73 6.91 -10.16
CA LEU A 132 -6.88 6.03 -9.40
C LEU A 132 -7.58 5.61 -8.11
N PHE A 133 -7.38 4.36 -7.72
CA PHE A 133 -7.94 3.79 -6.50
C PHE A 133 -6.85 3.11 -5.70
N LEU A 134 -6.83 3.33 -4.40
CA LEU A 134 -5.87 2.69 -3.49
C LEU A 134 -6.49 2.49 -2.11
N LEU A 135 -6.05 1.43 -1.44
CA LEU A 135 -6.26 1.22 -0.02
C LEU A 135 -5.04 1.73 0.73
N SER A 136 -5.26 2.40 1.85
CA SER A 136 -4.23 2.70 2.85
C SER A 136 -4.71 2.22 4.21
N THR A 137 -3.79 1.81 5.08
CA THR A 137 -4.12 1.34 6.43
C THR A 137 -3.16 1.90 7.46
N ASN A 138 -3.66 2.21 8.65
CA ASN A 138 -2.86 2.29 9.88
C ASN A 138 -3.10 1.02 10.71
N ASP A 139 -2.87 1.10 12.01
CA ASP A 139 -3.00 -0.04 12.93
C ASP A 139 -4.41 -0.58 13.12
N LYS A 140 -5.46 0.24 12.87
CA LYS A 140 -6.85 -0.10 13.23
C LYS A 140 -7.86 0.13 12.12
N THR A 141 -7.54 0.98 11.15
CA THR A 141 -8.48 1.42 10.11
C THR A 141 -7.86 1.31 8.74
N ILE A 142 -8.70 0.95 7.77
CA ILE A 142 -8.35 0.88 6.35
C ILE A 142 -9.23 1.87 5.62
N LYS A 143 -8.67 2.66 4.71
CA LYS A 143 -9.40 3.66 3.93
C LYS A 143 -9.26 3.37 2.44
N PHE A 144 -10.38 3.40 1.73
CA PHE A 144 -10.43 3.28 0.27
C PHE A 144 -10.50 4.67 -0.36
N TRP A 145 -9.46 5.03 -1.10
CA TRP A 145 -9.31 6.34 -1.71
C TRP A 145 -9.61 6.29 -3.19
N LYS A 146 -10.23 7.36 -3.69
CA LYS A 146 -10.36 7.67 -5.11
C LYS A 146 -9.65 8.98 -5.40
N VAL A 147 -8.67 8.95 -6.29
CA VAL A 147 -7.96 10.14 -6.76
C VAL A 147 -8.32 10.36 -8.23
N GLN A 148 -8.90 11.51 -8.54
CA GLN A 148 -9.34 11.82 -9.90
C GLN A 148 -9.10 13.29 -10.23
N GLU A 149 -8.77 13.57 -11.49
CA GLU A 149 -8.78 14.92 -12.02
C GLU A 149 -10.21 15.44 -12.15
N LYS A 150 -10.49 16.56 -11.49
CA LYS A 150 -11.76 17.27 -11.57
C LYS A 150 -11.52 18.59 -12.27
N LYS A 151 -12.22 18.80 -13.39
CA LYS A 151 -12.26 20.12 -14.04
C LYS A 151 -12.97 21.10 -13.11
N VAL A 152 -12.36 22.25 -12.86
CA VAL A 152 -12.96 23.28 -12.02
C VAL A 152 -14.20 23.82 -12.73
N LYS A 153 -15.35 23.71 -12.06
CA LYS A 153 -16.65 24.15 -12.58
C LYS A 153 -16.97 25.52 -12.01
N LYS A 154 -17.10 26.53 -12.85
CA LYS A 154 -17.55 27.87 -12.47
C LYS A 154 -19.01 28.02 -12.87
N ILE A 155 -19.84 28.54 -11.97
CA ILE A 155 -21.23 28.87 -12.27
C ILE A 155 -21.23 30.28 -12.85
N SER A 156 -21.66 30.42 -14.11
CA SER A 156 -21.67 31.73 -14.79
C SER A 156 -23.01 32.44 -14.70
N GLU A 157 -24.10 31.71 -14.49
CA GLU A 157 -25.45 32.28 -14.47
C GLU A 157 -26.17 31.88 -13.17
N MET A 158 -26.57 32.88 -12.38
CA MET A 158 -27.45 32.70 -11.22
C MET A 158 -28.63 33.66 -11.32
N ASN A 159 -29.76 33.26 -10.74
CA ASN A 159 -30.97 34.08 -10.67
C ASN A 159 -30.90 35.20 -9.62
N VAL A 160 -29.72 35.43 -9.03
CA VAL A 160 -29.50 36.42 -7.98
C VAL A 160 -28.49 37.44 -8.49
N ASP A 161 -28.91 38.71 -8.55
CA ASP A 161 -28.02 39.82 -8.89
C ASP A 161 -26.93 39.97 -7.81
N PRO A 162 -25.62 39.91 -8.17
CA PRO A 162 -24.53 40.10 -7.21
C PRO A 162 -24.60 41.43 -6.46
N SER A 163 -25.22 42.45 -7.06
CA SER A 163 -25.37 43.79 -6.51
C SER A 163 -26.39 43.87 -5.35
N LYS A 164 -27.27 42.87 -5.17
CA LYS A 164 -28.22 42.82 -4.04
C LYS A 164 -27.70 42.05 -2.82
N ALA A 165 -26.57 41.36 -2.93
CA ALA A 165 -25.98 40.56 -1.85
C ALA A 165 -25.11 41.36 -0.85
N VAL A 166 -24.79 42.63 -1.16
CA VAL A 166 -23.93 43.48 -0.29
C VAL A 166 -24.70 44.08 0.90
N GLY A 167 -26.02 43.87 0.98
CA GLY A 167 -26.87 44.56 1.94
C GLY A 167 -27.15 43.86 3.27
N ASN A 168 -26.93 42.56 3.42
CA ASN A 168 -27.31 41.85 4.66
C ASN A 168 -26.45 40.62 4.93
N GLY A 169 -25.68 40.68 6.03
CA GLY A 169 -25.36 39.54 6.89
C GLY A 169 -24.42 38.45 6.35
N SER A 170 -23.22 38.40 6.94
CA SER A 170 -22.30 37.26 7.07
C SER A 170 -22.15 36.31 5.87
N VAL A 171 -21.02 36.45 5.19
CA VAL A 171 -20.47 35.46 4.27
C VAL A 171 -20.28 34.14 5.05
N ALA A 172 -21.13 33.15 4.82
CA ALA A 172 -20.90 31.80 5.28
C ALA A 172 -19.81 31.16 4.40
N SER A 173 -18.55 31.41 4.74
CA SER A 173 -17.46 30.53 4.34
C SER A 173 -17.66 29.21 5.05
N SER A 174 -17.94 28.14 4.31
CA SER A 174 -17.95 26.78 4.84
C SER A 174 -16.51 26.36 5.18
N SER A 175 -16.05 26.74 6.38
CA SER A 175 -14.88 26.15 7.01
C SER A 175 -15.34 24.89 7.75
N ASN A 176 -14.93 23.73 7.26
CA ASN A 176 -15.00 22.49 8.04
C ASN A 176 -13.88 22.53 9.08
N SER A 177 -14.20 22.93 10.32
CA SER A 177 -13.31 22.78 11.47
C SER A 177 -13.78 21.61 12.33
N SER A 178 -12.93 20.58 12.43
CA SER A 178 -13.00 19.47 13.38
C SER A 178 -12.45 19.91 14.73
N ALA A 179 -13.32 20.08 15.73
CA ALA A 179 -12.94 20.18 17.15
C ALA A 179 -14.09 19.72 18.07
N PRO A 180 -13.80 19.08 19.22
CA PRO A 180 -14.78 18.31 19.99
C PRO A 180 -15.62 19.22 20.91
N LYS A 181 -16.91 18.91 21.03
CA LYS A 181 -17.81 19.56 22.01
C LYS A 181 -17.63 18.91 23.39
N PRO A 182 -17.42 19.67 24.48
CA PRO A 182 -17.50 19.12 25.81
C PRO A 182 -18.97 18.92 26.22
N TYR A 183 -19.29 17.72 26.69
CA TYR A 183 -20.56 17.44 27.36
C TYR A 183 -20.41 17.71 28.86
N LEU A 184 -21.31 18.51 29.43
CA LEU A 184 -21.57 18.51 30.87
C LEU A 184 -23.07 18.32 31.15
N ALA A 185 -23.30 17.61 32.24
CA ALA A 185 -24.53 16.98 32.65
C ALA A 185 -25.48 17.97 33.35
N ASN A 186 -26.59 18.26 32.69
CA ASN A 186 -27.95 18.31 33.22
C ASN A 186 -28.81 19.01 32.18
N GLY A 187 -29.82 18.29 31.67
CA GLY A 187 -30.68 18.77 30.59
C GLY A 187 -31.33 20.10 30.92
N GLY A 188 -31.12 21.09 30.05
CA GLY A 188 -31.78 22.39 30.10
C GLY A 188 -31.01 23.45 29.32
N CYS A 189 -31.29 23.61 28.02
CA CYS A 189 -30.88 24.79 27.27
C CYS A 189 -31.98 25.84 27.37
N THR A 190 -31.68 26.99 27.99
CA THR A 190 -32.50 28.20 27.85
C THR A 190 -32.11 28.90 26.55
N ASP A 191 -32.71 28.47 25.44
CA ASP A 191 -32.73 29.29 24.23
C ASP A 191 -33.68 30.46 24.45
N ARG A 192 -33.11 31.65 24.61
CA ARG A 192 -33.86 32.90 24.46
C ARG A 192 -34.33 33.00 23.02
N LEU A 193 -35.64 32.88 22.85
CA LEU A 193 -36.43 33.38 21.72
C LEU A 193 -35.88 34.71 21.18
N ASN A 194 -35.49 34.72 19.90
CA ASN A 194 -35.93 35.71 18.90
C ASN A 194 -35.27 35.46 17.55
N ASN A 195 -36.02 34.80 16.66
CA ASN A 195 -36.30 35.21 15.27
C ASN A 195 -36.63 33.97 14.43
N SER A 196 -37.93 33.71 14.34
CA SER A 196 -38.53 32.98 13.23
C SER A 196 -38.02 33.59 11.91
N PRO A 197 -37.58 32.79 10.91
CA PRO A 197 -37.34 33.36 9.59
C PRO A 197 -38.70 33.81 9.05
N GLY A 198 -38.89 35.12 8.94
CA GLY A 198 -40.09 35.72 8.38
C GLY A 198 -40.35 35.14 6.99
N ASN A 199 -41.57 34.64 6.79
CA ASN A 199 -42.03 34.04 5.55
C ASN A 199 -42.37 35.10 4.49
N ASP A 200 -41.46 36.06 4.25
CA ASP A 200 -41.62 37.11 3.25
C ASP A 200 -40.97 36.72 1.92
N PHE A 201 -41.36 35.55 1.39
CA PHE A 201 -41.19 35.25 -0.03
C PHE A 201 -42.45 35.73 -0.77
N SER A 202 -42.47 37.00 -1.14
CA SER A 202 -43.52 37.54 -2.02
C SER A 202 -43.20 37.18 -3.47
N ILE A 203 -43.99 36.28 -4.05
CA ILE A 203 -43.95 36.00 -5.49
C ILE A 203 -44.61 37.19 -6.21
N PRO A 204 -43.90 37.92 -7.08
CA PRO A 204 -44.49 39.06 -7.80
C PRO A 204 -45.64 38.58 -8.70
N ALA A 205 -46.70 39.40 -8.83
CA ALA A 205 -47.97 39.07 -9.49
C ALA A 205 -47.90 38.89 -11.04
N GLY A 206 -46.72 38.56 -11.59
CA GLY A 206 -46.50 38.19 -12.99
C GLY A 206 -45.60 36.95 -13.16
N GLY A 207 -45.32 36.21 -12.09
CA GLY A 207 -44.30 35.15 -12.08
C GLY A 207 -42.87 35.70 -12.16
N PHE A 208 -41.87 34.83 -12.01
CA PHE A 208 -40.48 35.20 -12.29
C PHE A 208 -40.29 35.24 -13.82
N PRO A 209 -40.04 36.39 -14.45
CA PRO A 209 -40.10 36.52 -15.90
C PRO A 209 -38.98 35.76 -16.64
N SER A 210 -37.94 35.29 -15.95
CA SER A 210 -36.90 34.45 -16.53
C SER A 210 -36.08 33.74 -15.44
N LEU A 211 -36.50 32.55 -15.02
CA LEU A 211 -35.64 31.65 -14.25
C LEU A 211 -34.61 31.01 -15.20
N ARG A 212 -33.33 31.18 -14.89
CA ARG A 212 -32.23 30.54 -15.60
C ARG A 212 -31.72 29.35 -14.79
N LEU A 213 -31.45 28.26 -15.49
CA LEU A 213 -30.72 27.14 -14.88
C LEU A 213 -29.25 27.53 -14.76
N PRO A 214 -28.57 27.19 -13.64
CA PRO A 214 -27.15 27.46 -13.49
C PRO A 214 -26.37 26.83 -14.64
N VAL A 215 -25.74 27.67 -15.47
CA VAL A 215 -24.84 27.20 -16.52
C VAL A 215 -23.48 26.95 -15.88
N VAL A 216 -23.05 25.70 -15.96
CA VAL A 216 -21.73 25.28 -15.51
C VAL A 216 -20.75 25.50 -16.65
N VAL A 217 -19.93 26.54 -16.52
CA VAL A 217 -18.78 26.74 -17.40
C VAL A 217 -17.61 25.96 -16.83
N THR A 218 -17.07 25.05 -17.62
CA THR A 218 -15.91 24.26 -17.23
C THR A 218 -14.65 25.09 -17.51
N SER A 219 -13.88 25.40 -16.46
CA SER A 219 -12.57 26.03 -16.60
C SER A 219 -11.58 25.06 -17.25
N ALA A 220 -10.56 25.60 -17.91
CA ALA A 220 -9.43 24.82 -18.42
C ALA A 220 -8.53 24.28 -17.28
N GLU A 221 -8.67 24.83 -16.07
CA GLU A 221 -7.94 24.36 -14.89
C GLU A 221 -8.50 23.03 -14.36
N THR A 222 -7.63 22.04 -14.26
CA THR A 222 -7.89 20.74 -13.64
C THR A 222 -7.25 20.68 -12.27
N SER A 223 -7.99 20.25 -11.25
CA SER A 223 -7.43 19.93 -9.93
C SER A 223 -7.53 18.45 -9.65
N LEU A 224 -6.48 17.87 -9.06
CA LEU A 224 -6.54 16.51 -8.53
C LEU A 224 -7.24 16.55 -7.18
N VAL A 225 -8.23 15.67 -6.99
CA VAL A 225 -8.97 15.54 -5.74
C VAL A 225 -8.88 14.11 -5.26
N ALA A 226 -8.30 13.92 -4.08
CA ALA A 226 -8.38 12.68 -3.33
C ALA A 226 -9.65 12.68 -2.47
N ARG A 227 -10.46 11.63 -2.58
CA ARG A 227 -11.68 11.45 -1.78
C ARG A 227 -11.64 10.08 -1.12
N CYS A 228 -11.73 10.05 0.21
CA CYS A 228 -12.02 8.84 0.95
C CYS A 228 -13.44 8.38 0.58
N ARG A 229 -13.54 7.23 -0.10
CA ARG A 229 -14.81 6.63 -0.48
C ARG A 229 -15.40 5.81 0.66
N ARG A 230 -14.55 5.10 1.40
CA ARG A 230 -14.93 4.18 2.46
C ARG A 230 -13.86 4.10 3.54
N VAL A 231 -14.33 3.82 4.75
CA VAL A 231 -13.52 3.52 5.92
C VAL A 231 -13.97 2.17 6.45
N TYR A 232 -13.06 1.20 6.51
CA TYR A 232 -13.24 -0.11 7.11
C TYR A 232 -12.58 -0.07 8.48
N ALA A 233 -13.38 -0.16 9.54
CA ALA A 233 -12.94 0.03 10.92
C ALA A 233 -13.58 -1.00 11.85
N HIS A 234 -13.07 -1.08 13.09
CA HIS A 234 -13.61 -1.89 14.18
C HIS A 234 -13.70 -3.41 13.91
N ALA A 235 -12.85 -3.94 13.04
CA ALA A 235 -12.76 -5.37 12.76
C ALA A 235 -11.48 -6.03 13.29
N HIS A 236 -10.51 -5.23 13.74
CA HIS A 236 -9.22 -5.70 14.24
C HIS A 236 -9.02 -5.28 15.68
N ASP A 237 -8.72 -6.25 16.54
CA ASP A 237 -8.35 -6.00 17.93
C ASP A 237 -6.86 -5.71 18.07
N TYR A 238 -6.03 -6.25 17.18
CA TYR A 238 -4.56 -6.11 17.16
C TYR A 238 -4.10 -5.17 16.02
N HIS A 239 -2.80 -4.99 15.83
CA HIS A 239 -2.27 -4.06 14.82
C HIS A 239 -2.36 -4.67 13.43
N ILE A 240 -2.98 -3.95 12.48
CA ILE A 240 -3.04 -4.40 11.09
C ILE A 240 -1.63 -4.35 10.49
N ASN A 241 -1.11 -5.55 10.15
CA ASN A 241 0.21 -5.70 9.53
C ASN A 241 0.13 -5.80 8.00
N SER A 242 -1.01 -6.23 7.44
CA SER A 242 -1.15 -6.49 6.01
C SER A 242 -2.52 -6.12 5.46
N ILE A 243 -2.52 -5.65 4.22
CA ILE A 243 -3.70 -5.58 3.34
C ILE A 243 -3.31 -6.12 1.97
N SER A 244 -4.22 -6.85 1.32
CA SER A 244 -3.98 -7.42 -0.01
C SER A 244 -5.26 -7.50 -0.82
N ASN A 245 -5.20 -7.05 -2.07
CA ASN A 245 -6.32 -7.05 -3.01
C ASN A 245 -6.48 -8.44 -3.62
N ASN A 246 -7.71 -8.92 -3.71
CA ASN A 246 -8.00 -10.13 -4.43
C ASN A 246 -7.96 -9.89 -5.95
N SER A 247 -7.67 -10.94 -6.71
CA SER A 247 -7.68 -10.94 -8.18
C SER A 247 -9.08 -10.85 -8.79
N ASP A 248 -10.14 -11.00 -7.98
CA ASP A 248 -11.53 -10.81 -8.41
C ASP A 248 -11.92 -9.34 -8.65
N GLY A 249 -11.13 -8.39 -8.15
CA GLY A 249 -11.38 -6.95 -8.26
C GLY A 249 -12.50 -6.41 -7.36
N GLU A 250 -13.07 -7.25 -6.48
CA GLU A 250 -14.20 -6.91 -5.61
C GLU A 250 -13.86 -7.07 -4.12
N THR A 251 -12.98 -8.01 -3.78
CA THR A 251 -12.62 -8.32 -2.39
C THR A 251 -11.17 -8.00 -2.07
N PHE A 252 -10.89 -7.86 -0.78
CA PHE A 252 -9.53 -7.72 -0.25
C PHE A 252 -9.47 -8.31 1.16
N ILE A 253 -8.28 -8.66 1.62
CA ILE A 253 -8.05 -9.10 2.99
C ILE A 253 -7.31 -8.02 3.78
N SER A 254 -7.51 -8.06 5.09
CA SER A 254 -6.62 -7.44 6.07
C SER A 254 -6.25 -8.43 7.15
N ALA A 255 -5.00 -8.38 7.59
CA ALA A 255 -4.47 -9.24 8.64
C ALA A 255 -3.93 -8.40 9.80
N ASP A 256 -4.25 -8.83 11.01
CA ASP A 256 -3.56 -8.42 12.23
C ASP A 256 -2.73 -9.58 12.78
N ASP A 257 -2.25 -9.45 14.02
CA ASP A 257 -1.38 -10.44 14.65
C ASP A 257 -2.04 -11.82 14.85
N LEU A 258 -3.38 -11.92 14.92
CA LEU A 258 -4.09 -13.16 15.21
C LEU A 258 -5.22 -13.49 14.22
N ARG A 259 -5.61 -12.56 13.36
CA ARG A 259 -6.80 -12.69 12.52
C ARG A 259 -6.57 -12.20 11.10
N ILE A 260 -7.21 -12.88 10.15
CA ILE A 260 -7.37 -12.41 8.77
C ILE A 260 -8.86 -12.23 8.49
N ASN A 261 -9.22 -11.03 8.02
CA ASN A 261 -10.56 -10.63 7.67
C ASN A 261 -10.68 -10.41 6.16
N LEU A 262 -11.72 -10.96 5.55
CA LEU A 262 -12.13 -10.74 4.17
C LEU A 262 -13.17 -9.63 4.09
N TRP A 263 -12.98 -8.72 3.15
CA TRP A 263 -13.82 -7.55 2.93
C TRP A 263 -14.30 -7.47 1.49
N ASN A 264 -15.43 -6.81 1.29
CA ASN A 264 -15.87 -6.38 -0.02
C ASN A 264 -15.62 -4.87 -0.17
N LEU A 265 -15.05 -4.44 -1.29
CA LEU A 265 -14.70 -3.03 -1.56
C LEU A 265 -15.91 -2.08 -1.55
N GLU A 266 -17.12 -2.62 -1.69
CA GLU A 266 -18.35 -1.84 -1.67
C GLU A 266 -19.06 -1.83 -0.29
N ILE A 267 -18.71 -2.74 0.62
CA ILE A 267 -19.34 -2.94 1.94
C ILE A 267 -18.31 -2.69 3.05
N SER A 268 -18.47 -1.58 3.80
CA SER A 268 -17.48 -1.17 4.81
C SER A 268 -17.86 -1.44 6.27
N ASN A 269 -19.09 -1.89 6.52
CA ASN A 269 -19.63 -2.14 7.86
C ASN A 269 -19.64 -3.62 8.25
N GLN A 270 -19.14 -4.51 7.39
CA GLN A 270 -19.09 -5.94 7.62
C GLN A 270 -17.78 -6.50 7.04
N SER A 271 -17.16 -7.40 7.80
CA SER A 271 -16.07 -8.25 7.35
C SER A 271 -16.38 -9.69 7.73
N PHE A 272 -15.76 -10.62 7.03
CA PHE A 272 -15.83 -12.03 7.34
C PHE A 272 -14.47 -12.50 7.84
N ASN A 273 -14.40 -12.96 9.08
CA ASN A 273 -13.16 -13.51 9.61
C ASN A 273 -12.93 -14.90 8.99
N ILE A 274 -11.82 -15.02 8.25
CA ILE A 274 -11.47 -16.24 7.52
C ILE A 274 -10.36 -17.03 8.19
N VAL A 275 -9.57 -16.41 9.07
CA VAL A 275 -8.54 -17.07 9.90
C VAL A 275 -8.60 -16.44 11.28
N ASP A 276 -8.65 -17.27 12.32
CA ASP A 276 -8.51 -16.88 13.72
C ASP A 276 -7.54 -17.84 14.41
N VAL A 277 -6.31 -17.39 14.66
CA VAL A 277 -5.29 -18.17 15.39
C VAL A 277 -5.24 -17.81 16.87
N LYS A 278 -6.22 -17.02 17.36
CA LYS A 278 -6.29 -16.64 18.77
C LYS A 278 -6.48 -17.88 19.67
N PRO A 279 -5.58 -18.13 20.62
CA PRO A 279 -5.74 -19.24 21.55
C PRO A 279 -6.89 -18.97 22.54
N ALA A 280 -7.43 -20.03 23.13
CA ALA A 280 -8.47 -19.91 24.15
C ALA A 280 -7.97 -19.16 25.40
N ASN A 281 -6.71 -19.39 25.79
CA ASN A 281 -5.99 -18.62 26.80
C ASN A 281 -4.86 -17.83 26.13
N MET A 282 -4.80 -16.52 26.36
CA MET A 282 -3.74 -15.66 25.79
C MET A 282 -2.34 -16.01 26.31
N GLU A 283 -2.23 -16.70 27.45
CA GLU A 283 -0.95 -17.19 27.96
C GLU A 283 -0.35 -18.31 27.09
N ASP A 284 -1.19 -19.03 26.32
CA ASP A 284 -0.78 -20.10 25.41
C ASP A 284 -0.39 -19.55 24.02
N LEU A 285 -0.31 -18.23 23.85
CA LEU A 285 0.05 -17.63 22.58
C LEU A 285 1.52 -17.94 22.24
N THR A 286 1.72 -18.77 21.22
CA THR A 286 3.06 -19.14 20.75
C THR A 286 3.40 -18.58 19.38
N GLU A 287 2.41 -18.19 18.60
CA GLU A 287 2.57 -17.84 17.18
C GLU A 287 1.64 -16.69 16.80
N VAL A 288 2.17 -15.72 16.05
CA VAL A 288 1.40 -14.60 15.49
C VAL A 288 1.57 -14.54 13.97
N ILE A 289 0.57 -14.01 13.29
CA ILE A 289 0.57 -13.71 11.85
C ILE A 289 1.43 -12.47 11.63
N THR A 290 2.35 -12.54 10.67
CA THR A 290 3.30 -11.44 10.42
C THR A 290 3.09 -10.75 9.09
N SER A 291 2.65 -11.48 8.07
CA SER A 291 2.30 -10.95 6.76
C SER A 291 1.25 -11.84 6.08
N ALA A 292 0.40 -11.26 5.23
CA ALA A 292 -0.60 -11.98 4.46
C ALA A 292 -0.82 -11.36 3.08
N GLU A 293 -0.92 -12.21 2.05
CA GLU A 293 -1.11 -11.78 0.67
C GLU A 293 -2.02 -12.74 -0.12
N PHE A 294 -2.88 -12.18 -0.97
CA PHE A 294 -3.60 -12.95 -1.98
C PHE A 294 -2.68 -13.39 -3.12
N HIS A 295 -2.99 -14.55 -3.69
CA HIS A 295 -2.36 -14.98 -4.93
C HIS A 295 -2.76 -14.03 -6.08
N PRO A 296 -1.81 -13.58 -6.93
CA PRO A 296 -2.05 -12.51 -7.92
C PRO A 296 -3.07 -12.87 -9.01
N ASN A 297 -3.22 -14.16 -9.32
CA ASN A 297 -4.11 -14.66 -10.39
C ASN A 297 -5.21 -15.62 -9.93
N GLN A 298 -5.18 -16.13 -8.71
CA GLN A 298 -6.08 -17.20 -8.25
C GLN A 298 -6.87 -16.67 -7.07
N CYS A 299 -8.14 -16.32 -7.31
CA CYS A 299 -8.95 -15.59 -6.33
C CYS A 299 -9.30 -16.36 -5.06
N ASN A 300 -9.11 -17.69 -5.08
CA ASN A 300 -9.33 -18.57 -3.95
C ASN A 300 -8.07 -18.84 -3.12
N MET A 301 -6.88 -18.40 -3.56
CA MET A 301 -5.63 -18.72 -2.88
C MET A 301 -5.05 -17.49 -2.18
N LEU A 302 -4.62 -17.67 -0.94
CA LEU A 302 -3.85 -16.68 -0.19
C LEU A 302 -2.78 -17.39 0.63
N ALA A 303 -1.72 -16.67 0.99
CA ALA A 303 -0.73 -17.14 1.94
C ALA A 303 -0.62 -16.18 3.11
N TYR A 304 -0.29 -16.70 4.28
CA TYR A 304 0.14 -15.90 5.42
C TYR A 304 1.35 -16.53 6.10
N SER A 305 2.24 -15.69 6.58
CA SER A 305 3.43 -16.08 7.33
C SER A 305 3.26 -15.87 8.82
N SER A 306 4.15 -16.49 9.59
CA SER A 306 4.14 -16.36 11.05
C SER A 306 5.48 -16.01 11.67
N SER A 307 5.42 -15.64 12.95
CA SER A 307 6.59 -15.38 13.79
C SER A 307 7.46 -16.60 14.07
N LYS A 308 7.01 -17.81 13.69
CA LYS A 308 7.77 -19.06 13.82
C LYS A 308 8.49 -19.50 12.55
N GLY A 309 8.49 -18.67 11.50
CA GLY A 309 9.18 -19.00 10.26
C GLY A 309 8.43 -19.96 9.36
N SER A 310 7.10 -20.06 9.51
CA SER A 310 6.25 -20.88 8.66
C SER A 310 5.38 -20.02 7.74
N ILE A 311 5.04 -20.56 6.57
CA ILE A 311 4.08 -19.95 5.65
C ILE A 311 2.97 -20.96 5.38
N ARG A 312 1.73 -20.54 5.59
CA ARG A 312 0.54 -21.36 5.34
C ARG A 312 -0.16 -20.86 4.09
N LEU A 313 -0.36 -21.76 3.15
CA LEU A 313 -1.12 -21.51 1.93
C LEU A 313 -2.54 -22.01 2.13
N ILE A 314 -3.50 -21.13 1.90
CA ILE A 314 -4.92 -21.34 2.14
C ILE A 314 -5.65 -21.40 0.80
N ASP A 315 -6.60 -22.33 0.69
CA ASP A 315 -7.57 -22.39 -0.40
C ASP A 315 -8.98 -22.15 0.15
N LEU A 316 -9.53 -20.97 -0.15
CA LEU A 316 -10.85 -20.51 0.28
C LEU A 316 -12.01 -21.41 -0.20
N ARG A 317 -11.76 -22.30 -1.16
CA ARG A 317 -12.78 -23.27 -1.64
C ARG A 317 -12.90 -24.50 -0.73
N GLN A 318 -11.87 -24.80 0.07
CA GLN A 318 -11.85 -26.01 0.91
C GLN A 318 -12.71 -25.84 2.16
N SER A 319 -12.64 -24.68 2.81
CA SER A 319 -13.37 -24.35 4.03
C SER A 319 -13.67 -22.86 4.06
N ALA A 320 -14.84 -22.48 4.56
CA ALA A 320 -15.18 -21.09 4.77
C ALA A 320 -14.34 -20.45 5.88
N LEU A 321 -13.94 -21.23 6.89
CA LEU A 321 -13.23 -20.74 8.08
C LEU A 321 -11.71 -20.98 8.04
N CYS A 322 -11.18 -21.48 6.91
CA CYS A 322 -9.76 -21.73 6.65
C CYS A 322 -8.97 -22.29 7.84
N ASP A 323 -9.62 -23.18 8.61
CA ASP A 323 -9.14 -23.84 9.82
C ASP A 323 -8.05 -24.87 9.53
N SER A 324 -7.96 -25.30 8.27
CA SER A 324 -6.85 -26.07 7.71
C SER A 324 -6.14 -25.26 6.64
N HIS A 325 -4.87 -25.58 6.42
CA HIS A 325 -4.08 -25.08 5.30
C HIS A 325 -4.02 -26.12 4.18
N ALA A 326 -3.92 -25.64 2.93
CA ALA A 326 -3.69 -26.49 1.77
C ALA A 326 -2.23 -26.98 1.73
N LYS A 327 -1.27 -26.12 2.11
CA LYS A 327 0.16 -26.45 2.23
C LYS A 327 0.81 -25.66 3.36
N LEU A 328 1.84 -26.26 3.97
CA LEU A 328 2.69 -25.64 4.98
C LEU A 328 4.13 -25.62 4.47
N PHE A 329 4.67 -24.42 4.30
CA PHE A 329 6.07 -24.21 3.95
C PHE A 329 6.84 -23.91 5.22
N GLU A 330 7.64 -24.87 5.65
CA GLU A 330 8.48 -24.78 6.84
C GLU A 330 9.80 -25.48 6.54
N GLU A 331 10.91 -24.89 6.98
CA GLU A 331 12.20 -25.53 6.88
C GLU A 331 12.40 -26.45 8.08
N GLN A 332 12.62 -27.74 7.83
CA GLN A 332 12.91 -28.69 8.90
C GLN A 332 14.31 -28.44 9.45
N GLU A 333 14.39 -27.90 10.65
CA GLU A 333 15.66 -27.75 11.36
C GLU A 333 16.20 -29.09 11.86
N ALA A 334 17.52 -29.26 11.78
CA ALA A 334 18.18 -30.45 12.31
C ALA A 334 18.00 -30.51 13.84
N PRO A 335 17.76 -31.70 14.42
CA PRO A 335 17.67 -31.85 15.87
C PRO A 335 18.95 -31.31 16.56
N GLY A 336 18.80 -30.28 17.40
CA GLY A 336 19.91 -29.67 18.15
C GLY A 336 20.48 -28.36 17.57
N SER A 337 20.00 -27.86 16.42
CA SER A 337 20.39 -26.54 15.89
C SER A 337 19.58 -25.37 16.47
N ARG A 338 18.57 -25.66 17.31
CA ARG A 338 17.72 -24.66 17.94
C ARG A 338 18.45 -23.93 19.06
N SER A 339 18.65 -22.63 18.87
CA SER A 339 19.09 -21.70 19.89
C SER A 339 17.99 -20.68 20.16
N PHE A 340 18.05 -19.98 21.30
CA PHE A 340 17.15 -18.86 21.60
C PHE A 340 17.06 -17.85 20.44
N PHE A 341 18.21 -17.47 19.87
CA PHE A 341 18.25 -16.52 18.76
C PHE A 341 17.69 -17.11 17.46
N THR A 342 17.76 -18.43 17.27
CA THR A 342 17.25 -19.09 16.05
C THR A 342 15.74 -18.86 15.91
N GLU A 343 14.99 -18.94 17.02
CA GLU A 343 13.54 -18.70 17.01
C GLU A 343 13.20 -17.23 16.71
N ILE A 344 13.99 -16.29 17.24
CA ILE A 344 13.79 -14.86 17.01
C ILE A 344 14.02 -14.50 15.55
N ILE A 345 15.16 -14.93 14.97
CA ILE A 345 15.52 -14.59 13.59
C ILE A 345 14.74 -15.39 12.55
N ALA A 346 14.06 -16.47 12.94
CA ALA A 346 13.18 -17.25 12.07
C ALA A 346 11.85 -16.54 11.77
N SER A 347 11.47 -15.54 12.56
CA SER A 347 10.26 -14.74 12.33
C SER A 347 10.29 -14.13 10.93
N ILE A 348 9.26 -14.44 10.11
CA ILE A 348 9.13 -13.90 8.77
C ILE A 348 8.57 -12.48 8.87
N SER A 349 9.27 -11.49 8.31
CA SER A 349 8.86 -10.09 8.31
C SER A 349 7.96 -9.74 7.11
N ASP A 350 8.13 -10.40 5.97
CA ASP A 350 7.35 -10.13 4.77
C ASP A 350 7.28 -11.35 3.83
N ILE A 351 6.20 -11.46 3.07
CA ILE A 351 6.02 -12.43 1.99
C ILE A 351 5.51 -11.74 0.73
N LYS A 352 5.96 -12.23 -0.43
CA LYS A 352 5.55 -11.71 -1.74
C LYS A 352 5.36 -12.81 -2.77
N PHE A 353 4.18 -12.88 -3.37
CA PHE A 353 3.99 -13.71 -4.57
C PHE A 353 4.73 -13.13 -5.77
N ALA A 354 5.36 -14.00 -6.54
CA ALA A 354 5.83 -13.67 -7.88
C ALA A 354 4.65 -13.32 -8.78
N LYS A 355 4.87 -12.45 -9.78
CA LYS A 355 3.82 -11.97 -10.69
C LYS A 355 3.15 -13.10 -11.49
N ASP A 356 3.86 -14.18 -11.75
CA ASP A 356 3.34 -15.39 -12.41
C ASP A 356 2.53 -16.29 -11.47
N GLY A 357 2.56 -16.01 -10.16
CA GLY A 357 1.90 -16.78 -9.12
C GLY A 357 2.51 -18.15 -8.87
N ARG A 358 3.65 -18.51 -9.47
CA ARG A 358 4.27 -19.82 -9.24
C ARG A 358 5.13 -19.84 -7.98
N TYR A 359 5.85 -18.75 -7.75
CA TYR A 359 6.81 -18.63 -6.67
C TYR A 359 6.30 -17.70 -5.57
N LEU A 360 6.77 -17.97 -4.36
CA LEU A 360 6.54 -17.15 -3.17
C LEU A 360 7.89 -16.79 -2.57
N LEU A 361 8.11 -15.52 -2.29
CA LEU A 361 9.30 -15.01 -1.61
C LEU A 361 8.97 -14.76 -0.14
N SER A 362 9.89 -15.08 0.75
CA SER A 362 9.78 -14.73 2.17
C SER A 362 11.08 -14.13 2.69
N ARG A 363 10.97 -13.11 3.55
CA ARG A 363 12.10 -12.51 4.26
C ARG A 363 12.00 -12.86 5.74
N ASP A 364 13.04 -13.52 6.26
CA ASP A 364 13.30 -13.59 7.71
C ASP A 364 14.42 -12.58 8.07
N TYR A 365 14.87 -12.52 9.32
CA TYR A 365 15.85 -11.50 9.70
C TYR A 365 17.14 -11.62 8.88
N MET A 366 17.69 -12.83 8.70
CA MET A 366 19.02 -13.04 8.10
C MET A 366 18.99 -13.35 6.60
N THR A 367 17.89 -13.91 6.11
CA THR A 367 17.81 -14.58 4.82
C THR A 367 16.57 -14.20 4.03
N LEU A 368 16.70 -14.34 2.72
CA LEU A 368 15.61 -14.24 1.78
C LEU A 368 15.42 -15.62 1.12
N LYS A 369 14.21 -16.17 1.13
CA LYS A 369 13.92 -17.54 0.66
C LYS A 369 12.88 -17.52 -0.44
N LEU A 370 13.17 -18.19 -1.55
CA LEU A 370 12.27 -18.37 -2.68
C LEU A 370 11.68 -19.78 -2.63
N TRP A 371 10.36 -19.88 -2.65
CA TRP A 371 9.58 -21.11 -2.55
C TRP A 371 8.82 -21.36 -3.86
N ASP A 372 8.72 -22.61 -4.30
CA ASP A 372 7.78 -22.99 -5.38
C ASP A 372 6.50 -23.46 -4.71
N ILE A 373 5.36 -22.89 -5.05
CA ILE A 373 4.06 -23.25 -4.45
C ILE A 373 3.73 -24.74 -4.65
N ASN A 374 4.31 -25.38 -5.67
CA ASN A 374 4.13 -26.79 -5.92
C ASN A 374 5.05 -27.70 -5.08
N MET A 375 6.08 -27.16 -4.44
CA MET A 375 7.06 -27.90 -3.65
C MET A 375 7.18 -27.31 -2.24
N ASP A 376 6.58 -27.99 -1.27
CA ASP A 376 6.51 -27.60 0.15
C ASP A 376 7.62 -28.24 1.01
N SER A 377 8.50 -29.05 0.43
CA SER A 377 9.60 -29.70 1.15
C SER A 377 10.71 -28.75 1.60
N GLY A 378 10.77 -27.53 1.05
CA GLY A 378 11.79 -26.54 1.37
C GLY A 378 11.88 -25.42 0.34
N PRO A 379 12.71 -24.38 0.59
CA PRO A 379 12.92 -23.32 -0.38
C PRO A 379 13.70 -23.82 -1.60
N VAL A 380 13.35 -23.31 -2.78
CA VAL A 380 14.08 -23.51 -4.04
C VAL A 380 15.44 -22.83 -3.98
N SER A 381 15.53 -21.68 -3.32
CA SER A 381 16.76 -20.91 -3.17
C SER A 381 16.74 -20.09 -1.88
N THR A 382 17.88 -20.00 -1.21
CA THR A 382 18.07 -19.23 0.02
C THR A 382 19.24 -18.28 -0.18
N PHE A 383 19.00 -16.98 0.03
CA PHE A 383 19.97 -15.91 -0.15
C PHE A 383 20.35 -15.31 1.20
N GLN A 384 21.64 -15.27 1.50
CA GLN A 384 22.17 -14.69 2.74
C GLN A 384 22.24 -13.16 2.59
N VAL A 385 21.50 -12.42 3.42
CA VAL A 385 21.40 -10.96 3.27
C VAL A 385 22.57 -10.26 3.97
N HIS A 386 22.75 -10.51 5.26
CA HIS A 386 23.75 -9.78 6.06
C HIS A 386 24.40 -10.69 7.11
N GLU A 387 25.00 -11.77 6.65
CA GLU A 387 25.63 -12.79 7.50
C GLU A 387 26.71 -12.25 8.45
N TYR A 388 27.30 -11.09 8.12
CA TYR A 388 28.23 -10.36 8.98
C TYR A 388 27.61 -9.89 10.31
N LEU A 389 26.28 -9.89 10.44
CA LEU A 389 25.55 -9.56 11.67
C LEU A 389 25.36 -10.77 12.60
N ARG A 390 25.52 -12.01 12.11
CA ARG A 390 25.30 -13.22 12.94
C ARG A 390 26.12 -13.24 14.24
N PRO A 391 27.40 -12.82 14.26
CA PRO A 391 28.16 -12.75 15.51
C PRO A 391 27.69 -11.65 16.48
N LYS A 392 26.84 -10.72 16.04
CA LYS A 392 26.36 -9.55 16.78
C LYS A 392 24.89 -9.68 17.24
N LEU A 393 24.29 -10.87 17.14
CA LEU A 393 22.87 -11.06 17.48
C LEU A 393 22.55 -10.70 18.94
N CYS A 394 23.50 -10.85 19.86
CA CYS A 394 23.34 -10.43 21.24
C CYS A 394 23.21 -8.90 21.35
N ASP A 395 24.14 -8.16 20.74
CA ASP A 395 24.12 -6.68 20.72
C ASP A 395 22.85 -6.15 20.02
N LEU A 396 22.42 -6.82 18.95
CA LEU A 396 21.20 -6.50 18.19
C LEU A 396 19.91 -6.80 18.97
N TYR A 397 19.97 -7.73 19.92
CA TYR A 397 18.86 -8.02 20.81
C TYR A 397 18.79 -6.99 21.95
N GLU A 398 19.93 -6.58 22.51
CA GLU A 398 19.98 -5.56 23.57
C GLU A 398 19.51 -4.18 23.10
N ASN A 399 19.60 -3.89 21.80
CA ASN A 399 19.17 -2.61 21.22
C ASN A 399 17.87 -2.70 20.39
N ASP A 400 17.12 -3.80 20.53
CA ASP A 400 15.87 -4.11 19.81
C ASP A 400 15.95 -4.16 18.27
N SER A 401 17.12 -3.96 17.66
CA SER A 401 17.27 -3.97 16.19
C SER A 401 16.98 -5.34 15.58
N ILE A 402 17.15 -6.43 16.34
CA ILE A 402 16.80 -7.78 15.88
C ILE A 402 15.31 -7.95 15.53
N PHE A 403 14.45 -7.06 16.01
CA PHE A 403 13.01 -7.06 15.73
C PHE A 403 12.61 -6.18 14.52
N ASP A 404 13.59 -5.56 13.85
CA ASP A 404 13.34 -4.78 12.64
C ASP A 404 12.74 -5.65 11.53
N LYS A 405 11.65 -5.15 10.92
CA LYS A 405 10.91 -5.85 9.87
C LYS A 405 11.34 -5.35 8.49
N PHE A 406 12.21 -6.10 7.83
CA PHE A 406 12.62 -5.81 6.45
C PHE A 406 11.59 -6.36 5.45
N GLU A 407 11.24 -5.57 4.45
CA GLU A 407 10.39 -6.01 3.33
C GLU A 407 11.22 -6.64 2.21
N CYS A 408 10.54 -7.34 1.31
CA CYS A 408 11.16 -7.92 0.11
C CYS A 408 10.32 -7.66 -1.14
N CYS A 409 10.94 -7.79 -2.31
CA CYS A 409 10.26 -7.66 -3.58
C CYS A 409 10.88 -8.53 -4.68
N LEU A 410 10.08 -8.81 -5.71
CA LEU A 410 10.50 -9.52 -6.92
C LEU A 410 10.46 -8.56 -8.12
N SER A 411 11.38 -8.73 -9.05
CA SER A 411 11.31 -8.06 -10.35
C SER A 411 10.09 -8.53 -11.15
N GLY A 412 9.56 -7.67 -12.02
CA GLY A 412 8.34 -7.98 -12.77
C GLY A 412 8.46 -9.16 -13.76
N ASP A 413 9.68 -9.51 -14.14
CA ASP A 413 10.03 -10.69 -14.95
C ASP A 413 10.36 -11.94 -14.10
N GLY A 414 10.37 -11.81 -12.76
CA GLY A 414 10.71 -12.89 -11.83
C GLY A 414 12.19 -13.30 -11.82
N SER A 415 13.06 -12.58 -12.52
CA SER A 415 14.48 -12.97 -12.64
C SER A 415 15.33 -12.59 -11.43
N ARG A 416 14.89 -11.62 -10.63
CA ARG A 416 15.64 -11.03 -9.51
C ARG A 416 14.75 -10.79 -8.31
N VAL A 417 15.37 -10.80 -7.14
CA VAL A 417 14.74 -10.43 -5.87
C VAL A 417 15.58 -9.39 -5.16
N ALA A 418 14.95 -8.53 -4.37
CA ALA A 418 15.63 -7.49 -3.61
C ALA A 418 15.09 -7.33 -2.20
N THR A 419 15.95 -6.85 -1.30
CA THR A 419 15.58 -6.57 0.09
C THR A 419 16.60 -5.63 0.76
N GLY A 420 16.18 -4.94 1.82
CA GLY A 420 17.00 -3.99 2.57
C GLY A 420 17.92 -4.63 3.62
N SER A 421 18.85 -3.82 4.10
CA SER A 421 19.73 -4.06 5.25
C SER A 421 20.07 -2.72 5.93
N TYR A 422 20.83 -2.77 7.01
CA TYR A 422 21.31 -1.58 7.73
C TYR A 422 22.27 -0.73 6.89
N SER A 423 22.54 0.48 7.38
CA SER A 423 23.49 1.43 6.77
C SER A 423 23.11 1.86 5.36
N ASN A 424 21.80 2.00 5.09
CA ASN A 424 21.23 2.33 3.78
C ASN A 424 21.61 1.32 2.68
N LEU A 425 21.99 0.10 3.05
CA LEU A 425 22.32 -0.94 2.09
C LEU A 425 21.07 -1.69 1.66
N PHE A 426 21.01 -2.08 0.39
CA PHE A 426 20.07 -3.06 -0.10
C PHE A 426 20.78 -4.06 -0.99
N ARG A 427 20.20 -5.25 -1.13
CA ARG A 427 20.79 -6.35 -1.89
C ARG A 427 19.85 -6.81 -2.95
N VAL A 428 20.42 -7.16 -4.10
CA VAL A 428 19.71 -7.73 -5.26
C VAL A 428 20.35 -9.07 -5.57
N PHE A 429 19.54 -10.09 -5.76
CA PHE A 429 19.97 -11.45 -6.07
C PHE A 429 19.30 -11.92 -7.36
N GLY A 430 20.03 -12.67 -8.19
CA GLY A 430 19.44 -13.38 -9.31
C GLY A 430 18.78 -14.69 -8.86
N CYS A 431 17.60 -14.99 -9.40
CA CYS A 431 16.79 -16.14 -9.01
C CYS A 431 16.78 -17.28 -10.03
N SER A 432 17.43 -17.10 -11.19
CA SER A 432 17.56 -18.17 -12.16
C SER A 432 18.40 -19.32 -11.59
N PRO A 433 18.07 -20.60 -11.91
CA PRO A 433 18.85 -21.74 -11.45
C PRO A 433 20.34 -21.59 -11.78
N GLY A 434 21.21 -21.66 -10.77
CA GLY A 434 22.66 -21.51 -10.92
C GLY A 434 23.14 -20.06 -11.02
N SER A 435 22.27 -19.06 -10.84
CA SER A 435 22.69 -17.66 -10.78
C SER A 435 23.56 -17.42 -9.54
N THR A 436 24.73 -16.81 -9.77
CA THR A 436 25.59 -16.28 -8.71
C THR A 436 25.46 -14.75 -8.62
N GLU A 437 24.46 -14.17 -9.26
CA GLU A 437 24.27 -12.73 -9.26
C GLU A 437 23.90 -12.27 -7.85
N THR A 438 24.77 -11.43 -7.30
CA THR A 438 24.57 -10.81 -6.00
C THR A 438 25.19 -9.43 -6.05
N THR A 439 24.36 -8.41 -5.87
CA THR A 439 24.78 -7.02 -5.87
C THR A 439 24.38 -6.39 -4.55
N THR A 440 25.32 -5.73 -3.88
CA THR A 440 25.06 -4.87 -2.72
C THR A 440 25.16 -3.43 -3.19
N LEU A 441 24.14 -2.64 -2.89
CA LEU A 441 24.01 -1.26 -3.32
C LEU A 441 23.75 -0.39 -2.09
N GLU A 442 24.27 0.84 -2.10
CA GLU A 442 23.99 1.84 -1.07
C GLU A 442 22.96 2.83 -1.64
N ALA A 443 21.86 3.02 -0.92
CA ALA A 443 20.93 4.12 -1.17
C ALA A 443 21.56 5.42 -0.64
N SER A 444 22.53 5.94 -1.39
CA SER A 444 23.30 7.13 -1.04
C SER A 444 22.86 8.35 -1.84
N LYS A 445 23.05 9.53 -1.24
CA LYS A 445 22.89 10.83 -1.93
C LYS A 445 24.03 11.12 -2.89
N ASN A 446 25.14 10.39 -2.77
CA ASN A 446 26.31 10.61 -3.63
C ASN A 446 26.22 9.70 -4.86
N PRO A 447 25.99 10.23 -6.07
CA PRO A 447 25.86 9.44 -7.29
C PRO A 447 27.16 8.72 -7.69
N MET A 448 28.27 8.99 -7.00
CA MET A 448 29.61 8.46 -7.31
C MET A 448 30.04 7.30 -6.38
N ARG A 449 29.15 6.74 -5.55
CA ARG A 449 29.53 5.72 -4.56
C ARG A 449 28.70 4.45 -4.61
#